data_AF-T1BVA3-F1
#
_entry.id   AF-T1BVA3-F1
#
_cell.length_a   1.000
_cell.length_b   1.000
_cell.length_c   1.000
_cell.angle_alpha   90.00
_cell.angle_beta   90.00
_cell.angle_gamma   90.00
#
_symmetry.space_group_name_H-M   'P 1'
#
loop_
_entity.id
_entity.type
_entity.pdbx_description
1 polymer ?
#
loop_
_entity_poly.entity_id
_entity_poly.type
_entity_poly.pdbx_seq_one_letter_code
_entity_poly.pdbx_strand_id
1 'polypeptide(L)'
;KLLREIEELRGENLTLRKEIERLRPALEKSREKNARLTDKAEGLNEKLEGLRNSLSVLGTDAKTAAAVGVPSSRVFFRQPPPPPGERRPTGGQPGHPGTTRPRPIPNAPPRVLSLANCPDCATRLGAPCDSSSHPLTDLPEGSLEIYDVTVNRYKCSGCGRRVHAPVPEGYRGEFGPRLKTFVATLRAQGMSVEKIAELLMTVYRLEVSVASLLAMEEGWRNRWTGPTWNCEKR
;
A
#
# COMPACT_ATOMS: atom_id res chain seq x y z
N LYS A 1 5.29 -6.50 -111.82
CA LYS A 1 5.35 -5.68 -110.59
C LYS A 1 4.45 -6.28 -109.51
N LEU A 2 3.15 -6.40 -109.76
CA LEU A 2 2.15 -6.99 -108.85
C LEU A 2 2.47 -8.41 -108.34
N LEU A 3 3.00 -9.31 -109.18
CA LEU A 3 3.31 -10.69 -108.75
C LEU A 3 4.45 -10.79 -107.72
N ARG A 4 5.49 -9.95 -107.84
CA ARG A 4 6.60 -9.91 -106.86
C ARG A 4 6.13 -9.37 -105.52
N GLU A 5 5.28 -8.36 -105.55
CA GLU A 5 4.67 -7.75 -104.37
C GLU A 5 3.77 -8.75 -103.62
N ILE A 6 3.04 -9.61 -104.33
CA ILE A 6 2.26 -10.70 -103.73
C ILE A 6 3.17 -11.75 -103.05
N GLU A 7 4.33 -12.07 -103.64
CA GLU A 7 5.29 -13.01 -103.04
C GLU A 7 5.99 -12.44 -101.81
N GLU A 8 6.40 -11.17 -101.85
CA GLU A 8 6.95 -10.45 -100.69
C GLU A 8 5.95 -10.39 -99.54
N LEU A 9 4.70 -10.00 -99.82
CA LEU A 9 3.61 -9.98 -98.82
C LEU A 9 3.32 -11.37 -98.24
N ARG A 10 3.47 -12.44 -99.03
CA ARG A 10 3.32 -13.82 -98.53
C ARG A 10 4.48 -14.22 -97.62
N GLY A 11 5.70 -13.81 -97.94
CA GLY A 11 6.87 -13.99 -97.09
C GLY A 11 6.73 -13.27 -95.75
N GLU A 12 6.29 -12.00 -95.79
CA GLU A 12 6.00 -11.20 -94.60
C GLU A 12 4.87 -11.79 -93.76
N ASN A 13 3.80 -12.29 -94.38
CA ASN A 13 2.74 -12.99 -93.65
C ASN A 13 3.26 -14.25 -92.95
N LEU A 14 4.21 -14.97 -93.56
CA LEU A 14 4.80 -16.16 -92.96
C LEU A 14 5.69 -15.81 -91.76
N THR A 15 6.49 -14.74 -91.87
CA THR A 15 7.34 -14.27 -90.75
C THR A 15 6.48 -13.74 -89.61
N LEU A 16 5.46 -12.92 -89.90
CA LEU A 16 4.51 -12.42 -88.91
C LEU A 16 3.75 -13.55 -88.20
N ARG A 17 3.36 -14.61 -88.92
CA ARG A 17 2.71 -15.79 -88.30
C ARG A 17 3.65 -16.51 -87.33
N LYS A 18 4.92 -16.69 -87.69
CA LYS A 18 5.94 -17.28 -86.81
C LYS A 18 6.22 -16.40 -85.58
N GLU A 19 6.25 -15.09 -85.76
CA GLU A 19 6.39 -14.11 -84.68
C GLU A 19 5.21 -14.20 -83.69
N ILE A 20 3.97 -14.26 -84.20
CA ILE A 20 2.75 -14.44 -83.40
C ILE A 20 2.79 -15.75 -82.62
N GLU A 21 3.19 -16.86 -83.25
CA GLU A 21 3.33 -18.15 -82.56
C GLU A 21 4.38 -18.09 -81.44
N ARG A 22 5.49 -17.37 -81.66
CA ARG A 22 6.54 -17.19 -80.64
C ARG A 22 6.07 -16.32 -79.46
N LEU A 23 5.29 -15.26 -79.72
CA LEU A 23 4.88 -14.30 -78.70
C LEU A 23 3.67 -14.75 -77.87
N ARG A 24 2.79 -15.59 -78.41
CA ARG A 24 1.62 -16.15 -77.70
C ARG A 24 1.95 -16.76 -76.32
N PRO A 25 2.92 -17.66 -76.16
CA PRO A 25 3.22 -18.25 -74.85
C PRO A 25 3.83 -17.25 -73.86
N ALA A 26 4.54 -16.23 -74.35
CA ALA A 26 5.08 -15.16 -73.49
C ALA A 26 3.95 -14.25 -72.97
N LEU A 27 2.96 -13.95 -73.82
CA LEU A 27 1.78 -13.20 -73.43
C LEU A 27 0.95 -13.98 -72.39
N GLU A 28 0.79 -15.28 -72.58
CA GLU A 28 0.05 -16.13 -71.64
C GLU A 28 0.72 -16.19 -70.26
N LYS A 29 2.04 -16.41 -70.23
CA LYS A 29 2.81 -16.36 -68.96
C LYS A 29 2.73 -15.00 -68.27
N SER A 30 2.68 -13.90 -69.03
CA SER A 30 2.54 -12.56 -68.47
C SER A 30 1.14 -12.35 -67.87
N ARG A 31 0.09 -12.84 -68.55
CA ARG A 31 -1.29 -12.82 -68.07
C ARG A 31 -1.47 -13.64 -66.78
N GLU A 32 -0.91 -14.84 -66.73
CA GLU A 32 -0.92 -15.68 -65.52
C GLU A 32 -0.25 -14.98 -64.33
N LYS A 33 0.89 -14.30 -64.54
CA LYS A 33 1.57 -13.54 -63.49
C LYS A 33 0.72 -12.36 -63.00
N ASN A 34 0.10 -11.63 -63.93
CA ASN A 34 -0.78 -10.51 -63.58
C ASN A 34 -1.98 -11.00 -62.75
N ALA A 35 -2.61 -12.12 -63.12
CA ALA A 35 -3.67 -12.74 -62.35
C ALA A 35 -3.22 -13.11 -60.92
N ARG A 36 -2.05 -13.74 -60.77
CA ARG A 36 -1.51 -14.07 -59.43
C ARG A 36 -1.20 -12.84 -58.56
N LEU A 37 -0.81 -11.73 -59.18
CA LEU A 37 -0.53 -10.48 -58.46
C LEU A 37 -1.82 -9.77 -58.07
N THR A 38 -2.85 -9.80 -58.90
CA THR A 38 -4.17 -9.23 -58.58
C THR A 38 -4.81 -9.98 -57.42
N ASP A 39 -4.78 -11.32 -57.42
CA ASP A 39 -5.32 -12.13 -56.32
C ASP A 39 -4.62 -11.82 -54.98
N LYS A 40 -3.29 -11.61 -55.01
CA LYS A 40 -2.53 -11.22 -53.81
C LYS A 40 -2.87 -9.82 -53.34
N ALA A 41 -3.07 -8.87 -54.25
CA ALA A 41 -3.47 -7.51 -53.90
C ALA A 41 -4.85 -7.50 -53.24
N GLU A 42 -5.80 -8.27 -53.77
CA GLU A 42 -7.13 -8.45 -53.19
C GLU A 42 -7.05 -9.07 -51.79
N GLY A 43 -6.32 -10.18 -51.62
CA GLY A 43 -6.19 -10.84 -50.31
C GLY A 43 -5.43 -10.00 -49.26
N LEU A 44 -4.51 -9.11 -49.66
CA LEU A 44 -3.87 -8.17 -48.74
C LEU A 44 -4.83 -7.04 -48.35
N ASN A 45 -5.65 -6.55 -49.29
CA ASN A 45 -6.65 -5.52 -49.01
C ASN A 45 -7.74 -6.02 -48.07
N GLU A 46 -8.22 -7.26 -48.23
CA GLU A 46 -9.16 -7.87 -47.28
C GLU A 46 -8.61 -7.96 -45.85
N LYS A 47 -7.32 -8.31 -45.71
CA LYS A 47 -6.65 -8.34 -44.40
C LYS A 47 -6.54 -6.94 -43.78
N LEU A 48 -6.27 -5.92 -44.58
CA LEU A 48 -6.23 -4.53 -44.13
C LEU A 48 -7.60 -4.05 -43.65
N GLU A 49 -8.66 -4.36 -44.41
CA GLU A 49 -10.04 -4.08 -44.02
C GLU A 49 -10.42 -4.80 -42.71
N GLY A 50 -10.08 -6.08 -42.58
CA GLY A 50 -10.33 -6.85 -41.35
C GLY A 50 -9.62 -6.27 -40.11
N LEU A 51 -8.36 -5.88 -40.25
CA LEU A 51 -7.60 -5.22 -39.17
C LEU A 51 -8.16 -3.83 -38.84
N ARG A 52 -8.55 -3.05 -39.85
CA ARG A 52 -9.14 -1.72 -39.68
C ARG A 52 -10.48 -1.78 -38.96
N ASN A 53 -11.34 -2.73 -39.33
CA ASN A 53 -12.62 -2.96 -38.66
C ASN A 53 -12.42 -3.38 -37.19
N SER A 54 -11.42 -4.22 -36.91
CA SER A 54 -11.05 -4.61 -35.55
C SER A 54 -10.56 -3.42 -34.70
N LEU A 55 -9.84 -2.48 -35.32
CA LEU A 55 -9.36 -1.25 -34.66
C LEU A 55 -10.48 -0.23 -34.39
N SER A 56 -11.50 -0.16 -35.25
CA SER A 56 -12.65 0.75 -35.02
C SER A 56 -13.43 0.40 -33.74
N VAL A 57 -13.39 -0.87 -33.32
CA VAL A 57 -13.99 -1.37 -32.08
C VAL A 57 -13.14 -1.03 -30.85
N LEU A 58 -11.85 -0.74 -31.04
CA LEU A 58 -10.88 -0.50 -29.97
C LEU A 58 -10.31 0.93 -30.04
N GLY A 59 -11.17 1.91 -29.73
CA GLY A 59 -10.81 3.24 -29.22
C GLY A 59 -9.72 4.02 -29.98
N THR A 60 -10.13 4.97 -30.81
CA THR A 60 -9.30 5.78 -31.72
C THR A 60 -8.32 6.77 -31.08
N ASP A 61 -8.21 6.84 -29.76
CA ASP A 61 -7.40 7.86 -29.10
C ASP A 61 -6.16 7.25 -28.43
N ALA A 62 -5.00 7.90 -28.60
CA ALA A 62 -3.74 7.50 -27.95
C ALA A 62 -3.86 7.39 -26.41
N LYS A 63 -4.80 8.14 -25.82
CA LYS A 63 -5.13 8.08 -24.40
C LYS A 63 -5.86 6.79 -24.01
N THR A 64 -6.70 6.28 -24.91
CA THR A 64 -7.44 5.02 -24.75
C THR A 64 -6.51 3.83 -24.98
N ALA A 65 -5.60 3.92 -25.94
CA ALA A 65 -4.53 2.94 -26.18
C ALA A 65 -3.62 2.75 -24.95
N ALA A 66 -3.26 3.84 -24.26
CA ALA A 66 -2.48 3.79 -23.01
C ALA A 66 -3.28 3.23 -21.81
N ALA A 67 -4.62 3.20 -21.90
CA ALA A 67 -5.52 2.73 -20.86
C ALA A 67 -6.01 1.28 -21.08
N VAL A 68 -5.55 0.60 -22.13
CA VAL A 68 -5.93 -0.80 -22.42
C VAL A 68 -5.51 -1.70 -21.25
N GLY A 69 -6.49 -2.35 -20.63
CA GLY A 69 -6.26 -3.25 -19.48
C GLY A 69 -6.25 -2.58 -18.11
N VAL A 70 -6.44 -1.25 -18.04
CA VAL A 70 -6.53 -0.53 -16.76
C VAL A 70 -8.00 -0.11 -16.53
N PRO A 71 -8.64 -0.56 -15.43
CA PRO A 71 -9.99 -0.12 -15.08
C PRO A 71 -10.07 1.41 -15.00
N SER A 72 -11.17 1.99 -15.47
CA SER A 72 -11.38 3.46 -15.46
C SER A 72 -11.14 4.10 -14.08
N SER A 73 -11.38 3.37 -12.99
CA SER A 73 -11.11 3.79 -11.60
C SER A 73 -9.62 3.91 -11.22
N ARG A 74 -8.70 3.41 -12.04
CA ARG A 74 -7.24 3.45 -11.83
C ARG A 74 -6.51 4.43 -12.75
N VAL A 75 -7.18 4.99 -13.75
CA VAL A 75 -6.57 5.95 -14.67
C VAL A 75 -6.88 7.37 -14.21
N PHE A 76 -5.97 7.94 -13.41
CA PHE A 76 -6.05 9.35 -13.00
C PHE A 76 -5.28 10.22 -14.00
N PHE A 77 -6.00 10.87 -14.92
CA PHE A 77 -5.41 11.96 -15.69
C PHE A 77 -5.17 13.14 -14.74
N ARG A 78 -3.91 13.41 -14.39
CA ARG A 78 -3.57 14.61 -13.62
C ARG A 78 -3.95 15.83 -14.44
N GLN A 79 -4.97 16.57 -14.00
CA GLN A 79 -5.24 17.88 -14.55
C GLN A 79 -4.20 18.88 -14.03
N PRO A 80 -3.67 19.77 -14.89
CA PRO A 80 -2.81 20.84 -14.42
C PRO A 80 -3.58 21.72 -13.43
N PRO A 81 -2.92 22.23 -12.38
CA PRO A 81 -3.57 23.11 -11.42
C PRO A 81 -4.04 24.40 -12.12
N PRO A 82 -5.16 25.00 -11.69
CA PRO A 82 -5.61 26.26 -12.23
C PRO A 82 -4.56 27.37 -12.01
N PRO A 83 -4.53 28.38 -12.90
CA PRO A 83 -3.60 29.50 -12.80
C PRO A 83 -3.73 30.23 -11.45
N PRO A 84 -2.67 30.89 -10.96
CA PRO A 84 -2.64 31.45 -9.59
C PRO A 84 -3.84 32.32 -9.20
N GLY A 85 -4.43 33.07 -10.14
CA GLY A 85 -5.61 33.93 -9.89
C GLY A 85 -6.95 33.20 -9.82
N GLU A 86 -7.03 31.95 -10.30
CA GLU A 86 -8.24 31.11 -10.28
C GLU A 86 -8.20 30.06 -9.16
N ARG A 87 -7.13 30.05 -8.35
CA ARG A 87 -7.02 29.16 -7.21
C ARG A 87 -7.99 29.61 -6.13
N ARG A 88 -8.93 28.74 -5.78
CA ARG A 88 -9.78 28.95 -4.62
C ARG A 88 -8.91 29.03 -3.36
N PRO A 89 -9.21 29.92 -2.41
CA PRO A 89 -8.49 29.98 -1.15
C PRO A 89 -8.56 28.63 -0.44
N THR A 90 -7.44 28.21 0.14
CA THR A 90 -7.32 26.96 0.88
C THR A 90 -8.13 27.06 2.17
N GLY A 91 -9.10 26.17 2.37
CA GLY A 91 -9.93 26.16 3.58
C GLY A 91 -11.28 25.48 3.36
N GLY A 92 -12.04 25.31 4.45
CA GLY A 92 -13.44 24.92 4.36
C GLY A 92 -14.27 25.97 3.61
N GLN A 93 -15.48 25.60 3.16
CA GLN A 93 -16.39 26.56 2.56
C GLN A 93 -16.67 27.73 3.52
N PRO A 94 -16.90 28.96 3.00
CA PRO A 94 -17.29 30.09 3.83
C PRO A 94 -18.49 29.74 4.72
N GLY A 95 -18.37 29.98 6.03
CA GLY A 95 -19.40 29.65 7.02
C GLY A 95 -19.17 28.34 7.79
N HIS A 96 -18.20 27.52 7.41
CA HIS A 96 -17.83 26.34 8.21
C HIS A 96 -16.80 26.71 9.28
N PRO A 97 -17.11 26.56 10.58
CA PRO A 97 -16.12 26.74 11.63
C PRO A 97 -15.04 25.68 11.49
N GLY A 98 -13.77 26.10 11.56
CA GLY A 98 -12.65 25.17 11.50
C GLY A 98 -12.67 24.23 12.71
N THR A 99 -12.72 22.92 12.47
CA THR A 99 -12.57 21.89 13.51
C THR A 99 -11.10 21.59 13.76
N THR A 100 -10.30 22.63 13.97
CA THR A 100 -8.87 22.45 14.25
C THR A 100 -8.73 21.80 15.63
N ARG A 101 -7.87 20.77 15.72
CA ARG A 101 -7.55 20.13 17.01
C ARG A 101 -7.13 21.22 18.02
N PRO A 102 -7.73 21.26 19.22
CA PRO A 102 -7.34 22.23 20.24
C PRO A 102 -5.88 22.01 20.64
N ARG A 103 -5.17 23.10 20.94
CA ARG A 103 -3.78 23.00 21.43
C ARG A 103 -3.77 22.26 22.77
N PRO A 104 -2.93 21.23 22.94
CA PRO A 104 -2.86 20.48 24.19
C PRO A 104 -2.27 21.34 25.32
N ILE A 105 -2.71 21.06 26.55
CA ILE A 105 -2.18 21.69 27.77
C ILE A 105 -0.95 20.87 28.22
N PRO A 106 0.23 21.51 28.43
CA PRO A 106 1.41 20.81 28.92
C PRO A 106 1.18 20.17 30.29
N ASN A 107 1.56 18.89 30.44
CA ASN A 107 1.46 18.10 31.68
C ASN A 107 2.82 17.59 32.19
N ALA A 108 3.92 18.03 31.56
CA ALA A 108 5.29 17.66 31.90
C ALA A 108 6.18 18.92 32.00
N PRO A 109 7.34 18.85 32.68
CA PRO A 109 8.29 19.97 32.73
C PRO A 109 8.73 20.42 31.33
N PRO A 110 8.94 21.73 31.10
CA PRO A 110 9.36 22.23 29.81
C PRO A 110 10.78 21.78 29.47
N ARG A 111 11.00 21.35 28.21
CA ARG A 111 12.33 21.12 27.66
C ARG A 111 12.80 22.40 26.97
N VAL A 112 13.80 23.06 27.56
CA VAL A 112 14.40 24.29 27.01
C VAL A 112 15.64 23.91 26.21
N LEU A 113 15.68 24.31 24.94
CA LEU A 113 16.85 24.12 24.07
C LEU A 113 17.63 25.44 24.02
N SER A 114 18.90 25.39 24.40
CA SER A 114 19.78 26.56 24.45
C SER A 114 21.15 26.25 23.83
N LEU A 115 21.76 27.25 23.21
CA LEU A 115 23.11 27.15 22.66
C LEU A 115 24.13 27.71 23.67
N ALA A 116 25.22 26.99 23.89
CA ALA A 116 26.33 27.46 24.73
C ALA A 116 27.31 28.36 23.95
N ASN A 117 27.44 28.12 22.64
CA ASN A 117 28.37 28.82 21.75
C ASN A 117 27.67 29.18 20.43
N CYS A 118 28.11 30.26 19.82
CA CYS A 118 27.67 30.65 18.48
C CYS A 118 28.14 29.61 17.46
N PRO A 119 27.25 29.05 16.62
CA PRO A 119 27.64 28.04 15.62
C PRO A 119 28.60 28.60 14.55
N ASP A 120 28.59 29.92 14.30
CA ASP A 120 29.39 30.54 13.25
C ASP A 120 30.79 30.96 13.70
N CYS A 121 30.91 31.50 14.93
CA CYS A 121 32.19 32.04 15.43
C CYS A 121 32.70 31.37 16.72
N ALA A 122 32.01 30.36 17.22
CA ALA A 122 32.33 29.62 18.46
C ALA A 122 32.37 30.46 19.75
N THR A 123 32.08 31.76 19.69
CA THR A 123 32.00 32.64 20.87
C THR A 123 30.96 32.13 21.86
N ARG A 124 31.30 32.15 23.15
CA ARG A 124 30.38 31.73 24.22
C ARG A 124 29.17 32.67 24.29
N LEU A 125 27.97 32.11 24.28
CA LEU A 125 26.71 32.85 24.38
C LEU A 125 26.35 33.11 25.84
N GLY A 126 25.71 34.25 26.09
CA GLY A 126 25.17 34.65 27.40
C GLY A 126 23.69 34.25 27.55
N ALA A 127 22.93 35.08 28.27
CA ALA A 127 21.49 34.88 28.41
C ALA A 127 20.77 35.00 27.04
N PRO A 128 19.71 34.20 26.78
CA PRO A 128 18.92 34.32 25.56
C PRO A 128 18.26 35.69 25.43
N CYS A 129 18.23 36.24 24.21
CA CYS A 129 17.56 37.52 23.94
C CYS A 129 16.04 37.38 23.81
N ASP A 130 15.53 36.25 23.32
CA ASP A 130 14.11 35.96 23.13
C ASP A 130 13.86 34.44 23.17
N SER A 131 12.60 34.02 23.32
CA SER A 131 12.20 32.61 23.30
C SER A 131 10.79 32.40 22.71
N SER A 132 10.63 31.34 21.92
CA SER A 132 9.34 30.88 21.40
C SER A 132 9.03 29.50 21.96
N SER A 133 7.80 29.30 22.44
CA SER A 133 7.37 28.03 23.01
C SER A 133 6.09 27.53 22.33
N HIS A 134 6.00 26.21 22.17
CA HIS A 134 4.79 25.55 21.71
C HIS A 134 4.66 24.18 22.42
N PRO A 135 3.44 23.71 22.69
CA PRO A 135 3.26 22.41 23.32
C PRO A 135 3.59 21.30 22.33
N LEU A 136 4.48 20.39 22.73
CA LEU A 136 4.84 19.19 21.99
C LEU A 136 4.17 17.98 22.67
N THR A 137 3.44 17.17 21.91
CA THR A 137 2.93 15.87 22.38
C THR A 137 3.95 14.80 21.99
N ASP A 138 4.56 14.18 22.99
CA ASP A 138 5.55 13.11 22.82
C ASP A 138 5.17 11.88 23.67
N LEU A 139 5.74 10.72 23.36
CA LEU A 139 5.53 9.49 24.13
C LEU A 139 6.55 9.42 25.29
N PRO A 140 6.14 8.97 26.49
CA PRO A 140 7.09 8.68 27.54
C PRO A 140 7.97 7.48 27.15
N GLU A 141 9.16 7.39 27.75
CA GLU A 141 9.99 6.20 27.64
C GLU A 141 9.25 4.97 28.17
N GLY A 142 9.31 3.87 27.42
CA GLY A 142 8.72 2.60 27.83
C GLY A 142 9.47 2.03 29.03
N SER A 143 8.86 2.12 30.21
CA SER A 143 9.41 1.59 31.47
C SER A 143 8.40 0.70 32.18
N LEU A 144 8.91 -0.25 32.96
CA LEU A 144 8.11 -1.18 33.77
C LEU A 144 8.18 -0.79 35.23
N GLU A 145 7.05 -0.88 35.91
CA GLU A 145 6.94 -0.73 37.36
C GLU A 145 6.90 -2.12 38.00
N ILE A 146 8.01 -2.54 38.63
CA ILE A 146 8.16 -3.84 39.28
C ILE A 146 8.11 -3.64 40.80
N TYR A 147 7.21 -4.36 41.49
CA TYR A 147 7.02 -4.25 42.92
C TYR A 147 6.54 -5.56 43.55
N ASP A 148 6.85 -5.74 44.84
CA ASP A 148 6.41 -6.90 45.62
C ASP A 148 4.98 -6.72 46.14
N VAL A 149 4.14 -7.74 45.93
CA VAL A 149 2.80 -7.81 46.52
C VAL A 149 2.87 -8.60 47.82
N THR A 150 2.92 -7.90 48.96
CA THR A 150 2.96 -8.54 50.29
C THR A 150 1.55 -8.73 50.85
N VAL A 151 1.19 -9.99 51.17
CA VAL A 151 -0.09 -10.34 51.79
C VAL A 151 0.13 -10.70 53.25
N ASN A 152 -0.17 -9.76 54.14
CA ASN A 152 -0.04 -9.96 55.58
C ASN A 152 -1.06 -10.99 56.09
N ARG A 153 -0.58 -11.89 56.94
CA ARG A 153 -1.38 -12.92 57.60
C ARG A 153 -1.44 -12.63 59.09
N TYR A 154 -2.64 -12.67 59.66
CA TYR A 154 -2.92 -12.35 61.05
C TYR A 154 -3.46 -13.58 61.75
N LYS A 155 -3.15 -13.75 63.04
CA LYS A 155 -3.82 -14.72 63.90
C LYS A 155 -4.92 -14.01 64.69
N CYS A 156 -6.17 -14.41 64.51
CA CYS A 156 -7.29 -13.86 65.25
C CYS A 156 -7.16 -14.21 66.74
N SER A 157 -7.20 -13.21 67.62
CA SER A 157 -7.10 -13.40 69.07
C SER A 157 -8.34 -14.08 69.67
N GLY A 158 -9.52 -13.91 69.06
CA GLY A 158 -10.77 -14.51 69.55
C GLY A 158 -10.93 -16.00 69.20
N CYS A 159 -10.70 -16.37 67.93
CA CYS A 159 -10.93 -17.74 67.46
C CYS A 159 -9.65 -18.52 67.08
N GLY A 160 -8.47 -17.91 67.20
CA GLY A 160 -7.18 -18.54 66.89
C GLY A 160 -6.87 -18.78 65.41
N ARG A 161 -7.85 -18.58 64.51
CA ARG A 161 -7.69 -18.80 63.06
C ARG A 161 -6.72 -17.81 62.42
N ARG A 162 -5.99 -18.26 61.40
CA ARG A 162 -5.19 -17.39 60.53
C ARG A 162 -6.09 -16.77 59.47
N VAL A 163 -6.03 -15.45 59.34
CA VAL A 163 -6.81 -14.66 58.38
C VAL A 163 -5.87 -13.76 57.57
N HIS A 164 -6.26 -13.42 56.35
CA HIS A 164 -5.52 -12.50 55.50
C HIS A 164 -6.47 -11.73 54.58
N ALA A 165 -6.00 -10.62 54.02
CA ALA A 165 -6.76 -9.89 53.01
C ALA A 165 -6.96 -10.75 51.75
N PRO A 166 -8.14 -10.71 51.11
CA PRO A 166 -8.33 -11.37 49.82
C PRO A 166 -7.42 -10.73 48.77
N VAL A 167 -6.67 -11.55 48.04
CA VAL A 167 -5.81 -11.07 46.94
C VAL A 167 -6.68 -10.89 45.70
N PRO A 168 -6.79 -9.66 45.13
CA PRO A 168 -7.55 -9.47 43.90
C PRO A 168 -6.92 -10.24 42.74
N GLU A 169 -7.76 -10.76 41.84
CA GLU A 169 -7.33 -11.62 40.71
C GLU A 169 -6.25 -10.95 39.83
N GLY A 170 -6.34 -9.63 39.65
CA GLY A 170 -5.37 -8.87 38.90
C GLY A 170 -3.93 -9.01 39.40
N TYR A 171 -3.74 -9.28 40.69
CA TYR A 171 -2.44 -9.45 41.35
C TYR A 171 -1.98 -10.91 41.47
N ARG A 172 -2.70 -11.87 40.88
CA ARG A 172 -2.27 -13.27 40.86
C ARG A 172 -1.27 -13.54 39.73
N GLY A 173 -0.28 -14.39 39.98
CA GLY A 173 0.77 -14.70 39.00
C GLY A 173 1.86 -13.63 38.94
N GLU A 174 2.71 -13.71 37.92
CA GLU A 174 3.93 -12.89 37.80
C GLU A 174 3.67 -11.48 37.26
N PHE A 175 2.58 -11.29 36.51
CA PHE A 175 2.29 -10.05 35.80
C PHE A 175 1.17 -9.25 36.46
N GLY A 176 1.40 -7.94 36.60
CA GLY A 176 0.45 -7.02 37.22
C GLY A 176 -0.80 -6.75 36.36
N PRO A 177 -1.85 -6.17 36.97
CA PRO A 177 -3.14 -5.96 36.31
C PRO A 177 -3.05 -5.05 35.09
N ARG A 178 -2.25 -3.97 35.16
CA ARG A 178 -2.07 -3.00 34.05
C ARG A 178 -1.50 -3.66 32.80
N LEU A 179 -0.47 -4.49 32.96
CA LEU A 179 0.16 -5.20 31.85
C LEU A 179 -0.81 -6.21 31.21
N LYS A 180 -1.52 -7.00 32.04
CA LYS A 180 -2.55 -7.92 31.56
C LYS A 180 -3.64 -7.20 30.75
N THR A 181 -4.15 -6.06 31.24
CA THR A 181 -5.15 -5.28 30.51
C THR A 181 -4.62 -4.67 29.22
N PHE A 182 -3.35 -4.27 29.20
CA PHE A 182 -2.70 -3.76 28.00
C PHE A 182 -2.61 -4.84 26.91
N VAL A 183 -2.11 -6.03 27.27
CA VAL A 183 -2.05 -7.20 26.37
C VAL A 183 -3.44 -7.56 25.85
N ALA A 184 -4.45 -7.65 26.73
CA ALA A 184 -5.82 -7.95 26.33
C ALA A 184 -6.40 -6.91 25.36
N THR A 185 -6.06 -5.64 25.52
CA THR A 185 -6.51 -4.56 24.63
C THR A 185 -5.90 -4.71 23.23
N LEU A 186 -4.60 -5.00 23.14
CA LEU A 186 -3.92 -5.22 21.86
C LEU A 186 -4.48 -6.46 21.13
N ARG A 187 -4.82 -7.51 21.89
CA ARG A 187 -5.49 -8.69 21.37
C ARG A 187 -6.89 -8.38 20.84
N ALA A 188 -7.67 -7.58 21.57
CA ALA A 188 -8.99 -7.14 21.11
C ALA A 188 -8.92 -6.27 19.84
N GLN A 189 -7.81 -5.58 19.60
CA GLN A 189 -7.53 -4.84 18.37
C GLN A 189 -7.02 -5.72 17.22
N GLY A 190 -6.88 -7.04 17.42
CA GLY A 190 -6.51 -8.00 16.39
C GLY A 190 -5.00 -8.21 16.21
N MET A 191 -4.16 -7.74 17.14
CA MET A 191 -2.72 -8.03 17.09
C MET A 191 -2.43 -9.51 17.40
N SER A 192 -1.52 -10.13 16.66
CA SER A 192 -1.07 -11.50 16.96
C SER A 192 -0.23 -11.53 18.24
N VAL A 193 -0.15 -12.70 18.88
CA VAL A 193 0.56 -12.87 20.16
C VAL A 193 2.06 -12.59 20.00
N GLU A 194 2.63 -12.97 18.85
CA GLU A 194 4.04 -12.75 18.52
C GLU A 194 4.35 -11.26 18.37
N LYS A 195 3.48 -10.50 17.70
CA LYS A 195 3.63 -9.04 17.56
C LYS A 195 3.51 -8.33 18.91
N ILE A 196 2.70 -8.85 19.82
CA ILE A 196 2.59 -8.31 21.16
C ILE A 196 3.86 -8.58 21.95
N ALA A 197 4.42 -9.80 21.87
CA ALA A 197 5.71 -10.11 22.49
C ALA A 197 6.83 -9.19 21.95
N GLU A 198 6.88 -8.98 20.64
CA GLU A 198 7.83 -8.07 20.00
C GLU A 198 7.65 -6.62 20.47
N LEU A 199 6.41 -6.13 20.57
CA LEU A 199 6.11 -4.80 21.11
C LEU A 199 6.60 -4.64 22.55
N LEU A 200 6.32 -5.63 23.41
CA LEU A 200 6.75 -5.63 24.80
C LEU A 200 8.28 -5.63 24.92
N MET A 201 8.96 -6.37 24.05
CA MET A 201 10.42 -6.38 24.03
C MET A 201 11.01 -5.07 23.50
N THR A 202 10.45 -4.51 22.43
CA THR A 202 11.00 -3.31 21.78
C THR A 202 10.80 -2.05 22.61
N VAL A 203 9.60 -1.87 23.16
CA VAL A 203 9.22 -0.65 23.90
C VAL A 203 9.58 -0.76 25.38
N TYR A 204 9.29 -1.89 26.02
CA TYR A 204 9.43 -2.07 27.46
C TYR A 204 10.61 -2.95 27.87
N ARG A 205 11.39 -3.47 26.91
CA ARG A 205 12.49 -4.42 27.16
C ARG A 205 12.05 -5.63 27.98
N LEU A 206 10.79 -6.03 27.82
CA LEU A 206 10.21 -7.17 28.52
C LEU A 206 10.21 -8.40 27.62
N GLU A 207 10.99 -9.40 28.00
CA GLU A 207 10.99 -10.71 27.34
C GLU A 207 9.83 -11.56 27.89
N VAL A 208 8.90 -11.92 27.01
CA VAL A 208 7.71 -12.70 27.39
C VAL A 208 7.54 -13.85 26.40
N SER A 209 7.31 -15.05 26.93
CA SER A 209 6.97 -16.20 26.10
C SER A 209 5.52 -16.14 25.61
N VAL A 210 5.22 -16.82 24.50
CA VAL A 210 3.84 -16.97 24.00
C VAL A 210 2.93 -17.59 25.06
N ALA A 211 3.42 -18.59 25.80
CA ALA A 211 2.67 -19.23 26.87
C ALA A 211 2.32 -18.25 27.99
N SER A 212 3.25 -17.37 28.37
CA SER A 212 3.02 -16.34 29.37
C SER A 212 1.95 -15.33 28.93
N LEU A 213 1.94 -14.94 27.64
CA LEU A 213 0.90 -14.06 27.09
C LEU A 213 -0.48 -14.72 27.08
N LEU A 214 -0.56 -16.00 26.73
CA LEU A 214 -1.81 -16.76 26.80
C LEU A 214 -2.30 -16.90 28.25
N ALA A 215 -1.39 -17.13 29.21
CA ALA A 215 -1.74 -17.19 30.63
C ALA A 215 -2.30 -15.85 31.17
N MET A 216 -1.85 -14.72 30.63
CA MET A 216 -2.43 -13.41 30.96
C MET A 216 -3.90 -13.29 30.51
N GLU A 217 -4.28 -13.95 29.40
CA GLU A 217 -5.67 -14.00 28.91
C GLU A 217 -6.52 -14.98 29.73
N GLU A 218 -5.98 -16.15 30.08
CA GLU A 218 -6.72 -17.22 30.78
C GLU A 218 -7.15 -16.85 32.20
N GLY A 219 -6.39 -15.97 32.89
CA GLY A 219 -6.77 -15.44 34.21
C GLY A 219 -8.14 -14.76 34.24
N TRP A 220 -8.69 -14.38 33.07
CA TRP A 220 -10.05 -13.85 32.94
C TRP A 220 -11.13 -14.92 32.66
N ARG A 221 -10.75 -16.07 32.10
CA ARG A 221 -11.69 -17.07 31.56
C ARG A 221 -12.26 -18.00 32.64
N ASN A 222 -11.52 -18.23 33.74
CA ASN A 222 -11.95 -19.11 34.82
C ASN A 222 -12.67 -18.33 35.93
N ARG A 223 -13.99 -18.23 35.77
CA ARG A 223 -14.94 -17.65 36.72
C ARG A 223 -15.27 -18.66 37.85
N TRP A 224 -15.20 -18.20 39.10
CA TRP A 224 -15.82 -18.78 40.30
C TRP A 224 -15.38 -20.18 40.73
N THR A 225 -14.34 -20.26 41.56
CA THR A 225 -14.39 -20.94 42.87
C THR A 225 -13.19 -20.46 43.69
N GLY A 226 -13.43 -19.69 44.74
CA GLY A 226 -12.36 -19.38 45.70
C GLY A 226 -11.98 -20.65 46.48
N PRO A 227 -10.69 -20.96 46.67
CA PRO A 227 -10.32 -22.08 47.54
C PRO A 227 -10.54 -21.66 49.00
N THR A 228 -11.47 -22.32 49.68
CA THR A 228 -11.44 -22.43 51.14
C THR A 228 -10.25 -23.31 51.51
N TRP A 229 -9.14 -22.69 51.92
CA TRP A 229 -8.00 -23.42 52.45
C TRP A 229 -8.34 -23.94 53.85
N ASN A 230 -8.61 -25.23 53.96
CA ASN A 230 -8.67 -25.93 55.24
C ASN A 230 -7.28 -26.53 55.50
N CYS A 231 -6.50 -25.89 56.35
CA CYS A 231 -5.21 -26.43 56.80
C CYS A 231 -5.44 -27.39 57.97
N GLU A 232 -5.70 -28.65 57.67
CA GLU A 232 -5.32 -29.72 58.59
C GLU A 232 -3.89 -30.16 58.27
N LYS A 233 -3.02 -30.07 59.29
CA LYS A 233 -1.64 -30.56 59.37
C LYS A 233 -0.54 -29.70 58.73
N ARG A 234 0.04 -28.83 59.55
CA ARG A 234 1.46 -28.89 59.96
C ARG A 234 1.67 -28.14 61.27
#